data_AF-A0A319BXC8-F1
#
_entry.id   AF-A0A319BXC8-F1
#
_cell.length_a   1.000
_cell.length_b   1.000
_cell.length_c   1.000
_cell.angle_alpha   90.00
_cell.angle_beta   90.00
_cell.angle_gamma   90.00
#
_symmetry.space_group_name_H-M   'P 1'
#
loop_
_entity.id
_entity.type
_entity.pdbx_description
1 polymer ?
#
loop_
_entity_poly.entity_id
_entity_poly.type
_entity_poly.pdbx_seq_one_letter_code
_entity_poly.pdbx_strand_id
1 'polypeptide(L)'
;YSSPYKPKRQWPPDMSKLSPKHQFRLERKYRRRAALKYARPKWTKFTKLVQWFSIGFVLIYAMLFMEWDEKGSPFDEVRKAVFGGLKEAFSTPAPPRPVREA
;
A
#
# COMPACT_ATOMS: atom_id res chain seq x y z
N TYR A 1 -14.09 -36.69 19.59
CA TYR A 1 -14.98 -35.57 19.98
C TYR A 1 -16.43 -35.99 19.83
N SER A 2 -17.13 -36.28 20.92
CA SER A 2 -18.58 -36.53 20.92
C SER A 2 -19.23 -35.36 21.65
N SER A 3 -19.91 -34.48 20.89
CA SER A 3 -20.74 -33.42 21.48
C SER A 3 -22.01 -34.05 22.06
N PRO A 4 -22.40 -33.75 23.31
CA PRO A 4 -23.65 -34.25 23.92
C PRO A 4 -24.89 -33.87 23.11
N TYR A 5 -24.83 -32.76 22.40
CA TYR A 5 -25.89 -32.26 21.55
C TYR A 5 -25.58 -32.59 20.09
N LYS A 6 -26.40 -33.47 19.51
CA LYS A 6 -26.34 -33.78 18.08
C LYS A 6 -27.06 -32.67 17.29
N PRO A 7 -26.48 -32.17 16.19
CA PRO A 7 -27.16 -31.22 15.32
C PRO A 7 -28.47 -31.83 14.80
N LYS A 8 -29.59 -31.10 14.90
CA LYS A 8 -30.88 -31.54 14.34
C LYS A 8 -30.84 -31.74 12.83
N ARG A 9 -29.86 -31.13 12.14
CA ARG A 9 -29.63 -31.23 10.70
C ARG A 9 -28.14 -31.41 10.45
N GLN A 10 -27.78 -32.51 9.79
CA GLN A 10 -26.39 -32.78 9.41
C GLN A 10 -25.92 -31.69 8.43
N TRP A 11 -24.80 -31.06 8.75
CA TRP A 11 -24.07 -30.20 7.83
C TRP A 11 -22.80 -30.93 7.38
N PRO A 12 -22.37 -30.87 6.11
CA PRO A 12 -22.98 -30.19 4.95
C PRO A 12 -24.24 -30.90 4.43
N PRO A 13 -25.16 -30.19 3.74
CA PRO A 13 -26.26 -30.83 3.05
C PRO A 13 -25.72 -31.64 1.86
N ASP A 14 -26.26 -32.85 1.67
CA ASP A 14 -25.95 -33.70 0.51
C ASP A 14 -26.42 -33.01 -0.77
N MET A 15 -25.50 -32.40 -1.52
CA MET A 15 -25.84 -31.64 -2.72
C MET A 15 -26.52 -32.50 -3.80
N SER A 16 -26.18 -33.79 -3.90
CA SER A 16 -26.76 -34.73 -4.88
C SER A 16 -28.27 -34.98 -4.69
N LYS A 17 -28.80 -34.75 -3.49
CA LYS A 17 -30.22 -34.97 -3.15
C LYS A 17 -31.07 -33.69 -3.31
N LEU A 18 -30.44 -32.56 -3.63
CA LEU A 18 -31.12 -31.26 -3.79
C LEU A 18 -31.52 -31.02 -5.24
N SER A 19 -32.71 -30.44 -5.44
CA SER A 19 -33.12 -29.90 -6.75
C SER A 19 -32.08 -28.90 -7.29
N PRO A 20 -31.79 -28.88 -8.61
CA PRO A 20 -30.82 -27.97 -9.22
C PRO A 20 -31.08 -26.49 -8.90
N LYS A 21 -32.36 -26.09 -8.81
CA LYS A 21 -32.75 -24.72 -8.42
C LYS A 21 -32.30 -24.37 -6.99
N HIS A 22 -32.36 -25.34 -6.09
CA HIS A 22 -31.91 -25.19 -4.71
C HIS A 22 -30.39 -25.16 -4.61
N GLN A 23 -29.69 -26.01 -5.36
CA GLN A 23 -28.23 -26.02 -5.46
C GLN A 23 -27.70 -24.67 -5.93
N PHE A 24 -28.24 -24.12 -7.02
CA PHE A 24 -27.83 -22.81 -7.54
C PHE A 24 -28.00 -21.69 -6.50
N ARG A 25 -29.08 -21.73 -5.72
CA ARG A 25 -29.31 -20.75 -4.65
C ARG A 25 -28.28 -20.86 -3.54
N LEU A 26 -27.90 -22.08 -3.14
CA LEU A 26 -26.86 -22.32 -2.15
C LEU A 26 -25.49 -21.90 -2.67
N GLU A 27 -25.18 -22.22 -3.91
CA GLU A 27 -23.93 -21.84 -4.56
C GLU A 27 -23.80 -20.31 -4.64
N ARG A 28 -24.84 -19.62 -5.09
CA ARG A 28 -24.88 -18.15 -5.11
C ARG A 28 -24.67 -17.57 -3.71
N LYS A 29 -25.28 -18.17 -2.68
CA LYS A 29 -25.10 -17.76 -1.27
C LYS A 29 -23.67 -17.99 -0.79
N TYR A 30 -23.06 -19.11 -1.16
CA TYR A 30 -21.67 -19.43 -0.86
C TYR A 30 -20.72 -18.43 -1.53
N ARG A 31 -20.84 -18.21 -2.85
CA ARG A 31 -19.99 -17.25 -3.58
C ARG A 31 -20.03 -15.85 -2.98
N ARG A 32 -21.23 -15.36 -2.60
CA ARG A 32 -21.40 -14.07 -1.91
C ARG A 32 -20.69 -14.04 -0.55
N ARG A 33 -20.86 -15.08 0.27
CA ARG A 33 -20.21 -15.18 1.59
C ARG A 33 -18.70 -15.31 1.48
N ALA A 34 -18.21 -16.05 0.48
CA ALA A 34 -16.80 -16.17 0.19
C ALA A 34 -16.23 -14.80 -0.22
N ALA A 35 -16.87 -14.09 -1.15
CA ALA A 35 -16.45 -12.75 -1.55
C ALA A 35 -16.35 -11.78 -0.35
N LEU A 36 -17.33 -11.83 0.58
CA LEU A 36 -17.28 -11.04 1.82
C LEU A 36 -16.19 -11.49 2.79
N LYS A 37 -15.97 -12.80 2.96
CA LYS A 37 -14.92 -13.34 3.84
C LYS A 37 -13.52 -13.01 3.32
N TYR A 38 -13.34 -13.02 2.01
CA TYR A 38 -12.08 -12.73 1.34
C TYR A 38 -11.90 -11.24 1.00
N ALA A 39 -12.92 -10.41 1.20
CA ALA A 39 -12.76 -8.97 1.12
C ALA A 39 -11.78 -8.51 2.20
N ARG A 40 -10.57 -8.13 1.79
CA ARG A 40 -9.52 -7.58 2.67
C ARG A 40 -9.24 -6.11 2.33
N PRO A 41 -10.20 -5.20 2.52
CA PRO A 41 -10.08 -3.82 2.05
C PRO A 41 -8.90 -3.08 2.67
N LYS A 42 -8.59 -3.34 3.95
CA LYS A 42 -7.43 -2.72 4.63
C LYS A 42 -6.10 -3.19 4.04
N TRP A 43 -5.97 -4.50 3.79
CA TRP A 43 -4.77 -5.07 3.17
C TRP A 43 -4.58 -4.55 1.75
N THR A 44 -5.63 -4.55 0.93
CA THR A 44 -5.56 -4.02 -0.44
C THR A 44 -5.20 -2.53 -0.46
N LYS A 45 -5.72 -1.73 0.47
CA LYS A 45 -5.33 -0.32 0.62
C LYS A 45 -3.85 -0.19 0.98
N PHE A 46 -3.38 -0.97 1.94
CA PHE A 46 -1.98 -0.97 2.36
C PHE A 46 -1.05 -1.38 1.21
N THR A 47 -1.32 -2.48 0.51
CA THR A 47 -0.47 -2.91 -0.61
C THR A 47 -0.44 -1.90 -1.74
N LYS A 48 -1.56 -1.25 -2.04
CA LYS A 48 -1.61 -0.16 -3.04
C LYS A 48 -0.78 1.04 -2.60
N LEU A 49 -0.82 1.41 -1.32
CA LEU A 49 0.01 2.48 -0.78
C LEU A 49 1.49 2.14 -0.90
N VAL A 50 1.88 0.91 -0.53
CA VAL A 50 3.26 0.42 -0.66
C VAL A 50 3.70 0.38 -2.12
N GLN A 51 2.83 -0.01 -3.06
CA GLN A 51 3.12 0.00 -4.49
C GLN A 51 3.42 1.42 -4.99
N TRP A 52 2.55 2.39 -4.71
CA TRP A 52 2.78 3.78 -5.09
C TRP A 52 4.00 4.39 -4.41
N PHE A 53 4.23 4.06 -3.15
CA PHE A 53 5.44 4.45 -2.43
C PHE A 53 6.69 3.88 -3.11
N SER A 54 6.69 2.58 -3.46
CA SER A 54 7.83 1.95 -4.14
C SER A 54 8.09 2.56 -5.52
N ILE A 55 7.06 2.85 -6.30
CA ILE A 55 7.20 3.51 -7.60
C ILE A 55 7.79 4.90 -7.40
N GLY A 56 7.22 5.71 -6.50
CA GLY A 56 7.71 7.04 -6.20
C GLY A 56 9.16 7.03 -5.69
N PHE A 57 9.49 6.09 -4.81
CA PHE A 57 10.83 5.92 -4.27
C PHE A 57 11.86 5.66 -5.38
N VAL A 58 11.57 4.74 -6.30
CA VAL A 58 12.46 4.43 -7.43
C VAL A 58 12.63 5.65 -8.34
N LEU A 59 11.55 6.39 -8.63
CA LEU A 59 11.63 7.60 -9.46
C LEU A 59 12.45 8.71 -8.80
N ILE A 60 12.24 8.96 -7.51
CA ILE A 60 13.00 9.95 -6.75
C ILE A 60 14.47 9.55 -6.70
N TYR A 61 14.77 8.28 -6.45
CA TYR A 61 16.13 7.77 -6.45
C TYR A 61 16.80 7.94 -7.82
N ALA A 62 16.12 7.53 -8.90
CA ALA A 62 16.62 7.66 -10.27
C ALA A 62 16.93 9.13 -10.64
N MET A 63 16.12 10.08 -10.17
CA MET A 63 16.29 11.50 -10.45
C MET A 63 17.36 12.16 -9.58
N LEU A 64 17.35 11.91 -8.26
CA LEU A 64 18.16 12.66 -7.31
C LEU A 64 19.49 12.00 -6.92
N PHE A 65 19.63 10.69 -7.09
CA PHE A 65 20.79 9.95 -6.57
C PHE A 65 21.45 9.05 -7.61
N MET A 66 20.74 8.61 -8.65
CA MET A 66 21.33 7.80 -9.71
C MET A 66 22.12 8.68 -10.68
N GLU A 67 23.41 8.43 -10.80
CA GLU A 67 24.26 8.99 -11.85
C GLU A 67 24.31 8.00 -13.00
N TRP A 68 23.79 8.40 -14.16
CA TRP A 68 23.59 7.53 -15.32
C TRP A 68 24.83 7.41 -16.22
N ASP A 69 25.73 8.41 -16.23
CA ASP A 69 26.95 8.39 -17.04
C ASP A 69 27.99 9.43 -16.55
N GLU A 70 29.26 9.22 -16.89
CA GLU A 70 30.40 10.11 -16.53
C GLU A 70 30.31 11.49 -17.21
N LYS A 71 29.48 11.63 -18.25
CA LYS A 71 29.28 12.89 -19.01
C LYS A 71 28.24 13.85 -18.42
N GLY A 72 27.64 13.50 -17.27
CA GLY A 72 26.66 14.34 -16.57
C GLY A 72 25.23 13.88 -16.83
N SER A 73 24.39 13.93 -15.78
CA SER A 73 23.02 13.43 -15.85
C SER A 73 22.07 14.53 -16.39
N PRO A 74 21.06 14.20 -17.21
CA PRO A 74 20.07 15.16 -17.69
C PRO A 74 19.27 15.86 -16.58
N PHE A 75 19.38 15.38 -15.34
CA PHE A 75 18.63 15.87 -14.18
C PHE A 75 19.51 16.63 -13.18
N ASP A 76 20.76 16.94 -13.52
CA ASP A 76 21.71 17.60 -12.61
C ASP A 76 21.25 18.99 -12.18
N GLU A 77 20.58 19.73 -13.05
CA GLU A 77 20.01 21.05 -12.73
C GLU A 77 18.84 20.93 -11.74
N VAL A 78 17.96 19.95 -11.94
CA VAL A 78 16.85 19.67 -11.02
C VAL A 78 17.38 19.23 -9.65
N ARG A 79 18.40 18.37 -9.65
CA ARG A 79 19.07 17.89 -8.44
C ARG A 79 19.68 19.04 -7.64
N LYS A 80 20.39 19.95 -8.30
CA LYS A 80 20.98 21.15 -7.67
C LYS A 80 19.92 22.08 -7.10
N ALA A 81 18.82 22.31 -7.81
CA ALA A 81 17.72 23.14 -7.31
C ALA A 81 17.06 22.53 -6.06
N VAL A 82 16.81 21.21 -6.08
CA VAL A 82 16.19 20.49 -4.94
C VAL A 82 17.11 20.52 -3.72
N PHE A 83 18.39 20.14 -3.87
CA PHE A 83 19.32 20.15 -2.73
C PHE A 83 19.66 21.57 -2.27
N GLY A 84 19.67 22.56 -3.17
CA GLY A 84 19.83 23.98 -2.84
C GLY A 84 18.69 24.49 -1.96
N GLY A 85 17.44 24.25 -2.38
CA GLY A 85 16.26 24.64 -1.60
C GLY A 85 16.14 23.90 -0.27
N LEU A 86 16.49 22.61 -0.23
CA LEU A 86 16.56 21.86 1.03
C LEU A 86 17.62 22.44 1.96
N LYS A 87 18.82 22.73 1.44
CA LYS A 87 19.90 23.31 2.24
C LYS A 87 19.51 24.66 2.82
N GLU A 88 18.81 25.50 2.05
CA GLU A 88 18.30 26.79 2.51
C GLU A 88 17.24 26.61 3.61
N ALA A 89 16.25 25.74 3.40
CA ALA A 89 15.17 25.49 4.35
C ALA A 89 15.65 24.86 5.68
N PHE A 90 16.73 24.08 5.65
CA PHE A 90 17.31 23.41 6.83
C PHE A 90 18.56 24.10 7.37
N SER A 91 18.99 25.23 6.79
CA SER A 91 20.10 26.01 7.33
C SER A 91 19.66 26.92 8.48
N THR A 92 20.44 26.93 9.57
CA THR A 92 20.21 27.87 10.68
C THR A 92 20.44 29.31 10.21
N PRO A 93 19.56 30.27 10.57
CA PRO A 93 19.76 31.67 10.23
C PRO A 93 21.07 32.18 10.82
N ALA A 94 21.77 33.05 10.06
CA ALA A 94 23.05 33.59 10.48
C ALA A 94 22.95 34.27 11.86
N PRO A 95 23.88 34.02 12.80
CA PRO A 95 23.82 34.62 14.13
C PRO A 95 23.87 36.14 14.02
N PRO A 96 23.08 36.89 14.83
CA PRO A 96 23.09 38.34 14.79
C PRO A 96 24.49 38.86 15.09
N ARG A 97 24.96 39.79 14.25
CA ARG A 97 26.30 40.40 14.43
C ARG A 97 26.35 41.10 15.79
N PRO A 98 27.44 40.97 16.56
CA PRO A 98 27.60 41.72 17.79
C PRO A 98 27.63 43.21 17.47
N VAL A 99 26.67 43.95 18.02
CA VAL A 99 26.62 45.41 17.93
C VAL A 99 27.85 45.92 18.68
N ARG A 100 28.77 46.57 17.97
CA ARG A 100 29.85 47.32 18.62
C ARG A 100 29.23 48.60 19.14
N GLU A 101 28.94 48.64 20.44
CA GLU A 101 28.64 49.90 21.12
C GLU A 101 29.91 50.76 21.10
N ALA A 102 29.76 51.99 20.62
CA ALA A 102 30.83 52.97 20.44
C ALA A 102 31.02 53.84 21.68
#